data_AF-A0A7S4QZW0-F1
#
_entry.id   AF-A0A7S4QZW0-F1
#
_cell.length_a   1.000
_cell.length_b   1.000
_cell.length_c   1.000
_cell.angle_alpha   90.00
_cell.angle_beta   90.00
_cell.angle_gamma   90.00
#
_symmetry.space_group_name_H-M   'P 1'
#
loop_
_entity.id
_entity.type
_entity.pdbx_description
1 polymer ?
#
loop_
_entity_poly.entity_id
_entity_poly.type
_entity_poly.pdbx_seq_one_letter_code
_entity_poly.pdbx_strand_id
1 'polypeptide(L)'
;MVAQPRRPQGLGLLLAVGALAPALAGPVDQEYQAWAAKVYKSDEKESVQRGDALACSFCQIVAAAVGKQYKLNKERPREERYSEDDTRDVLLELCTTTAPRIAQPMGGYVKDAEMICRRVVNEQASDMMDAVSLGEDMSLFCKEQKICPLDMDGMLKLAEKMAEIQAEEKKKKKEQEL
;
A
#
# COMPACT_ATOMS: atom_id res chain seq x y z
N MET A 1 -16.19 60.98 43.08
CA MET A 1 -16.15 61.42 41.66
C MET A 1 -14.73 61.87 41.37
N VAL A 2 -13.95 61.04 40.66
CA VAL A 2 -12.61 61.38 40.18
C VAL A 2 -12.52 60.84 38.75
N ALA A 3 -12.38 61.76 37.80
CA ALA A 3 -12.26 61.47 36.38
C ALA A 3 -10.85 60.94 36.08
N GLN A 4 -10.75 59.83 35.34
CA GLN A 4 -9.49 59.36 34.77
C GLN A 4 -9.43 59.64 33.26
N PRO A 5 -8.23 59.98 32.74
CA PRO A 5 -8.05 60.48 31.38
C PRO A 5 -7.95 59.36 30.35
N ARG A 6 -8.47 59.64 29.16
CA ARG A 6 -8.32 58.83 27.93
C ARG A 6 -7.02 59.19 27.20
N ARG A 7 -6.29 58.18 26.70
CA ARG A 7 -5.56 58.07 25.40
C ARG A 7 -4.47 56.97 25.49
N PRO A 8 -3.91 56.45 24.36
CA PRO A 8 -4.35 56.48 22.96
C PRO A 8 -4.34 55.09 22.29
N GLN A 9 -4.71 55.09 21.01
CA GLN A 9 -4.69 54.00 20.05
C GLN A 9 -3.26 53.59 19.66
N GLY A 10 -3.02 52.28 19.54
CA GLY A 10 -1.96 51.65 18.74
C GLY A 10 -2.49 50.27 18.35
N LEU A 11 -3.16 50.12 17.22
CA LEU A 11 -2.61 49.77 15.91
C LEU A 11 -1.59 48.62 15.95
N GLY A 12 -2.06 47.43 15.57
CA GLY A 12 -1.29 46.47 14.78
C GLY A 12 -0.37 45.52 15.53
N LEU A 13 -0.81 44.28 15.70
CA LEU A 13 0.03 43.16 15.30
C LEU A 13 -0.83 42.10 14.58
N LEU A 14 -0.75 42.19 13.26
CA LEU A 14 -1.23 41.21 12.30
C LEU A 14 -0.50 39.87 12.50
N LEU A 15 -1.28 38.79 12.44
CA LEU A 15 -0.97 37.52 11.79
C LEU A 15 0.50 37.28 11.40
N ALA A 16 1.15 36.39 12.16
CA ALA A 16 2.26 35.58 11.66
C ALA A 16 1.99 34.09 11.96
N VAL A 17 0.85 33.59 11.47
CA VAL A 17 0.68 32.16 11.20
C VAL A 17 1.24 31.94 9.80
N GLY A 18 2.56 31.88 9.69
CA GLY A 18 3.25 31.84 8.41
C GLY A 18 4.50 30.99 8.49
N ALA A 19 4.40 29.77 7.95
CA ALA A 19 5.50 29.01 7.37
C ALA A 19 6.62 28.49 8.30
N LEU A 20 6.25 27.74 9.34
CA LEU A 20 7.08 26.61 9.82
C LEU A 20 6.29 25.35 9.39
N ALA A 21 6.63 24.56 8.38
CA ALA A 21 7.94 24.16 7.87
C ALA A 21 7.80 23.57 6.45
N PRO A 22 8.83 23.72 5.59
CA PRO A 22 9.17 22.66 4.66
C PRO A 22 10.66 22.27 4.76
N ALA A 23 11.28 22.42 5.94
CA ALA A 23 12.69 22.14 6.13
C ALA A 23 13.01 20.67 6.50
N LEU A 24 12.00 19.81 6.67
CA LEU A 24 12.16 18.39 7.02
C LEU A 24 11.76 17.42 5.90
N ALA A 25 11.22 17.92 4.78
CA ALA A 25 11.06 17.09 3.60
C ALA A 25 12.43 17.03 2.91
N GLY A 26 13.08 15.86 2.91
CA GLY A 26 14.25 15.61 2.07
C GLY A 26 13.96 15.87 0.59
N PRO A 27 14.93 15.65 -0.32
CA PRO A 27 14.71 15.86 -1.75
C PRO A 27 13.43 15.13 -2.19
N VAL A 28 12.47 15.92 -2.67
CA VAL A 28 11.19 15.40 -3.14
C VAL A 28 11.45 14.63 -4.43
N ASP A 29 11.02 13.38 -4.48
CA ASP A 29 11.08 12.56 -5.67
C ASP A 29 10.17 13.16 -6.75
N GLN A 30 10.77 13.93 -7.67
CA GLN A 30 10.04 14.61 -8.73
C GLN A 30 9.39 13.64 -9.72
N GLU A 31 9.95 12.44 -9.89
CA GLU A 31 9.40 11.40 -10.74
C GLU A 31 8.11 10.85 -10.12
N TYR A 32 8.15 10.56 -8.81
CA TYR A 32 6.97 10.15 -8.06
C TYR A 32 5.87 11.22 -8.10
N GLN A 33 6.20 12.49 -7.82
CA GLN A 33 5.20 13.57 -7.81
C GLN A 33 4.60 13.79 -9.20
N ALA A 34 5.40 13.70 -10.26
CA ALA A 34 4.91 13.83 -11.63
C ALA A 34 4.02 12.65 -12.07
N TRP A 35 4.28 11.44 -11.57
CA TRP A 35 3.41 10.28 -11.77
C TRP A 35 2.12 10.41 -10.93
N ALA A 36 2.24 10.70 -9.64
CA ALA A 36 1.11 10.82 -8.71
C ALA A 36 0.15 11.92 -9.14
N ALA A 37 0.65 13.07 -9.61
CA ALA A 37 -0.19 14.15 -10.14
C ALA A 37 -0.99 13.78 -11.40
N LYS A 38 -0.56 12.76 -12.16
CA LYS A 38 -1.27 12.26 -13.35
C LYS A 38 -2.26 11.16 -13.02
N VAL A 39 -1.96 10.34 -12.02
CA VAL A 39 -2.68 9.07 -11.76
C VAL A 39 -3.59 9.15 -10.54
N TYR A 40 -3.23 9.92 -9.51
CA TYR A 40 -4.02 10.06 -8.30
C TYR A 40 -4.84 11.35 -8.32
N LYS A 41 -6.16 11.20 -8.26
CA LYS A 41 -7.08 12.24 -7.82
C LYS A 41 -7.64 11.83 -6.46
N SER A 42 -7.46 12.69 -5.45
CA SER A 42 -7.69 12.38 -4.03
C SER A 42 -9.12 11.95 -3.67
N ASP A 43 -10.05 12.17 -4.58
CA ASP A 43 -11.50 11.98 -4.48
C ASP A 43 -12.02 10.85 -5.39
N GLU A 44 -11.15 10.16 -6.14
CA GLU A 44 -11.56 9.05 -6.99
C GLU A 44 -11.63 7.72 -6.19
N LYS A 45 -12.85 7.21 -6.02
CA LYS A 45 -13.14 5.88 -5.46
C LYS A 45 -12.29 4.76 -6.09
N GLU A 46 -11.91 4.90 -7.35
CA GLU A 46 -11.07 3.95 -8.08
C GLU A 46 -9.66 3.84 -7.49
N SER A 47 -9.07 4.95 -7.05
CA SER A 47 -7.74 4.96 -6.44
C SER A 47 -7.72 4.17 -5.13
N VAL A 48 -8.78 4.31 -4.32
CA VAL A 48 -8.97 3.54 -3.08
C VAL A 48 -9.14 2.05 -3.40
N GLN A 49 -10.01 1.71 -4.36
CA GLN A 49 -10.22 0.32 -4.79
C GLN A 49 -8.94 -0.34 -5.32
N ARG A 50 -8.10 0.41 -6.03
CA ARG A 50 -6.79 -0.06 -6.51
C ARG A 50 -5.84 -0.35 -5.34
N GLY A 51 -5.79 0.53 -4.35
CA GLY A 51 -5.03 0.33 -3.12
C GLY A 51 -5.49 -0.92 -2.35
N ASP A 52 -6.80 -1.07 -2.18
CA ASP A 52 -7.40 -2.23 -1.51
C ASP A 52 -7.09 -3.55 -2.25
N ALA A 53 -7.14 -3.53 -3.57
CA ALA A 53 -6.82 -4.70 -4.38
C ALA A 53 -5.33 -5.06 -4.36
N LEU A 54 -4.45 -4.06 -4.33
CA LEU A 54 -3.02 -4.28 -4.12
C LEU A 54 -2.75 -4.90 -2.75
N ALA A 55 -3.32 -4.33 -1.69
CA ALA A 55 -3.18 -4.84 -0.33
C ALA A 55 -3.71 -6.27 -0.22
N CYS A 56 -4.90 -6.55 -0.78
CA CYS A 56 -5.46 -7.90 -0.84
C CYS A 56 -4.53 -8.88 -1.56
N SER A 57 -4.04 -8.50 -2.75
CA SER A 57 -3.17 -9.36 -3.56
C SER A 57 -1.88 -9.71 -2.81
N PHE A 58 -1.24 -8.73 -2.19
CA PHE A 58 -0.04 -8.96 -1.41
C PHE A 58 -0.31 -9.79 -0.16
N CYS A 59 -1.41 -9.54 0.55
CA CYS A 59 -1.79 -10.37 1.69
C CYS A 59 -1.92 -11.85 1.30
N GLN A 60 -2.63 -12.15 0.21
CA GLN A 60 -2.81 -13.53 -0.26
C GLN A 60 -1.47 -14.18 -0.64
N ILE A 61 -0.57 -13.43 -1.29
CA ILE A 61 0.76 -13.92 -1.65
C ILE A 61 1.61 -14.21 -0.41
N VAL A 62 1.61 -13.29 0.56
CA VAL A 62 2.36 -13.44 1.81
C VAL A 62 1.80 -14.61 2.62
N ALA A 63 0.48 -14.72 2.76
CA ALA A 63 -0.17 -15.83 3.46
C ALA A 63 0.16 -17.19 2.82
N ALA A 64 0.14 -17.28 1.49
CA ALA A 64 0.53 -18.49 0.76
C ALA A 64 2.02 -18.83 0.96
N ALA A 65 2.90 -17.82 0.96
CA ALA A 65 4.33 -17.99 1.19
C ALA A 65 4.62 -18.47 2.63
N VAL A 66 3.96 -17.88 3.64
CA VAL A 66 4.01 -18.34 5.04
C VAL A 66 3.54 -19.79 5.14
N GLY A 67 2.41 -20.13 4.51
CA GLY A 67 1.89 -21.50 4.51
C GLY A 67 2.87 -22.51 3.88
N LYS A 68 3.56 -22.12 2.80
CA LYS A 68 4.61 -22.95 2.18
C LYS A 68 5.83 -23.08 3.10
N GLN A 69 6.27 -21.98 3.69
CA GLN A 69 7.44 -21.95 4.58
C GLN A 69 7.21 -22.81 5.82
N TYR A 70 6.02 -22.75 6.41
CA TYR A 70 5.64 -23.59 7.55
C TYR A 70 5.69 -25.08 7.20
N LYS A 71 5.16 -25.48 6.04
CA LYS A 71 5.24 -26.88 5.57
C LYS A 71 6.69 -27.34 5.42
N LEU A 72 7.54 -26.52 4.78
CA LEU A 72 8.97 -26.82 4.64
C LEU A 72 9.68 -26.93 6.01
N ASN A 73 9.32 -26.09 6.97
CA ASN A 73 9.85 -26.18 8.34
C ASN A 73 9.44 -27.47 9.06
N LYS A 74 8.22 -28.00 8.82
CA LYS A 74 7.79 -29.28 9.41
C LYS A 74 8.55 -30.47 8.86
N GLU A 75 9.00 -30.40 7.61
CA GLU A 75 9.80 -31.44 6.95
C GLU A 75 11.26 -31.43 7.40
N ARG A 76 11.73 -30.35 8.04
CA ARG A 76 13.11 -30.19 8.51
C ARG A 76 13.31 -30.64 9.97
N PRO A 77 14.51 -31.14 10.31
CA PRO A 77 14.96 -31.27 11.70
C PRO A 77 14.84 -29.94 12.44
N ARG A 78 14.57 -29.97 13.75
CA ARG A 78 14.20 -28.76 14.52
C ARG A 78 15.29 -27.69 14.47
N GLU A 79 16.53 -28.12 14.51
CA GLU A 79 17.76 -27.34 14.45
C GLU A 79 18.01 -26.67 13.09
N GLU A 80 17.36 -27.14 12.02
CA GLU A 80 17.48 -26.61 10.66
C GLU A 80 16.25 -25.81 10.22
N ARG A 81 15.28 -25.61 11.12
CA ARG A 81 14.08 -24.83 10.82
C ARG A 81 14.43 -23.36 10.74
N TYR A 82 13.84 -22.70 9.76
CA TYR A 82 13.90 -21.25 9.63
C TYR A 82 13.15 -20.60 10.80
N SER A 83 13.78 -19.58 11.37
CA SER A 83 13.16 -18.73 12.37
C SER A 83 12.06 -17.85 11.76
N GLU A 84 11.33 -17.16 12.63
CA GLU A 84 10.38 -16.13 12.22
C GLU A 84 11.09 -14.99 11.48
N ASP A 85 12.24 -14.55 11.98
CA ASP A 85 13.06 -13.50 11.35
C ASP A 85 13.54 -13.92 9.97
N ASP A 86 14.05 -15.15 9.81
CA ASP A 86 14.46 -15.68 8.50
C ASP A 86 13.27 -15.70 7.52
N THR A 87 12.09 -16.08 8.01
CA THR A 87 10.87 -16.11 7.20
C THR A 87 10.48 -14.69 6.79
N ARG A 88 10.54 -13.73 7.71
CA ARG A 88 10.23 -12.33 7.44
C ARG A 88 11.16 -11.73 6.39
N ASP A 89 12.46 -12.00 6.46
CA ASP A 89 13.44 -11.50 5.49
C ASP A 89 13.17 -12.03 4.08
N VAL A 90 12.87 -13.33 3.96
CA VAL A 90 12.47 -13.94 2.69
C VAL A 90 11.20 -13.30 2.13
N LEU A 91 10.21 -13.00 2.98
CA LEU A 91 8.97 -12.34 2.58
C LEU A 91 9.21 -10.88 2.12
N LEU A 92 10.14 -10.16 2.76
CA LEU A 92 10.53 -8.81 2.33
C LEU A 92 11.26 -8.82 0.99
N GLU A 93 12.09 -9.84 0.72
CA GLU A 93 12.71 -10.03 -0.59
C GLU A 93 11.66 -10.36 -1.66
N LEU A 94 10.68 -11.21 -1.32
CA LEU A 94 9.54 -11.54 -2.17
C LEU A 94 8.77 -10.28 -2.61
N CYS A 95 8.61 -9.29 -1.72
CA CYS A 95 7.99 -8.02 -2.06
C CYS A 95 8.71 -7.28 -3.19
N THR A 96 10.05 -7.26 -3.18
CA THR A 96 10.85 -6.59 -4.21
C THR A 96 10.65 -7.22 -5.59
N THR A 97 10.54 -8.55 -5.64
CA THR A 97 10.37 -9.29 -6.91
C THR A 97 8.93 -9.33 -7.40
N THR A 98 7.96 -9.24 -6.49
CA THR A 98 6.53 -9.36 -6.79
C THR A 98 5.90 -8.02 -7.13
N ALA A 99 6.33 -6.93 -6.49
CA ALA A 99 5.75 -5.60 -6.67
C ALA A 99 5.70 -5.13 -8.14
N PRO A 100 6.75 -5.28 -8.98
CA PRO A 100 6.67 -4.89 -10.39
C PRO A 100 5.60 -5.66 -11.16
N ARG A 101 5.44 -6.96 -10.86
CA ARG A 101 4.51 -7.87 -11.57
C ARG A 101 3.05 -7.55 -11.28
N ILE A 102 2.75 -6.96 -10.11
CA ILE A 102 1.40 -6.56 -9.72
C ILE A 102 1.13 -5.10 -10.09
N ALA A 103 2.08 -4.19 -9.85
CA ALA A 103 1.87 -2.77 -10.07
C ALA A 103 1.72 -2.42 -11.56
N GLN A 104 2.55 -3.01 -12.43
CA GLN A 104 2.56 -2.66 -13.86
C GLN A 104 1.21 -2.92 -14.56
N PRO A 105 0.56 -4.09 -14.41
CA PRO A 105 -0.78 -4.31 -14.98
C PRO A 105 -1.85 -3.38 -14.39
N MET A 106 -1.68 -2.93 -13.15
CA MET A 106 -2.66 -2.05 -12.51
C MET A 106 -2.40 -0.57 -12.78
N GLY A 107 -1.41 -0.24 -13.64
CA GLY A 107 -0.96 1.13 -13.86
C GLY A 107 -0.44 1.81 -12.59
N GLY A 108 -0.03 1.01 -11.59
CA GLY A 108 0.45 1.46 -10.30
C GLY A 108 1.96 1.74 -10.29
N TYR A 109 2.40 2.54 -9.33
CA TYR A 109 3.81 2.80 -9.11
C TYR A 109 4.47 1.62 -8.38
N VAL A 110 5.59 1.14 -8.92
CA VAL A 110 6.25 -0.07 -8.42
C VAL A 110 6.70 0.09 -6.97
N LYS A 111 7.21 1.27 -6.59
CA LYS A 111 7.66 1.51 -5.22
C LYS A 111 6.50 1.58 -4.23
N ASP A 112 5.36 2.12 -4.62
CA ASP A 112 4.16 2.12 -3.76
C ASP A 112 3.67 0.70 -3.51
N ALA A 113 3.62 -0.12 -4.57
CA ALA A 113 3.28 -1.53 -4.44
C ALA A 113 4.30 -2.29 -3.55
N GLU A 114 5.60 -1.99 -3.69
CA GLU A 114 6.65 -2.56 -2.82
C GLU A 114 6.43 -2.15 -1.35
N MET A 115 6.13 -0.87 -1.09
CA MET A 115 5.85 -0.37 0.25
C MET A 115 4.60 -1.01 0.86
N ILE A 116 3.53 -1.17 0.08
CA ILE A 116 2.30 -1.86 0.52
C ILE A 116 2.60 -3.31 0.89
N CYS A 117 3.33 -4.04 0.04
CA CYS A 117 3.73 -5.41 0.33
C CYS A 117 4.57 -5.49 1.61
N ARG A 118 5.60 -4.65 1.74
CA ARG A 118 6.46 -4.60 2.93
C ARG A 118 5.67 -4.29 4.19
N ARG A 119 4.69 -3.39 4.10
CA ARG A 119 3.78 -3.09 5.20
C ARG A 119 3.00 -4.32 5.62
N VAL A 120 2.40 -5.06 4.69
CA VAL A 120 1.69 -6.32 4.98
C VAL A 120 2.61 -7.31 5.69
N VAL A 121 3.83 -7.52 5.19
CA VAL A 121 4.80 -8.42 5.83
C VAL A 121 5.13 -7.95 7.25
N ASN A 122 5.46 -6.68 7.42
CA ASN A 122 5.87 -6.12 8.71
C ASN A 122 4.76 -6.10 9.75
N GLU A 123 3.51 -5.94 9.34
CA GLU A 123 2.36 -5.83 10.24
C GLU A 123 1.66 -7.17 10.48
N GLN A 124 1.77 -8.15 9.58
CA GLN A 124 0.90 -9.34 9.58
C GLN A 124 1.63 -10.68 9.50
N ALA A 125 2.92 -10.72 9.15
CA ALA A 125 3.60 -12.01 8.94
C ALA A 125 3.65 -12.88 10.21
N SER A 126 3.86 -12.28 11.38
CA SER A 126 3.86 -12.98 12.68
C SER A 126 2.50 -13.61 12.95
N ASP A 127 1.42 -12.83 12.82
CA ASP A 127 0.05 -13.33 13.00
C ASP A 127 -0.30 -14.45 12.01
N MET A 128 0.18 -14.37 10.76
CA MET A 128 0.03 -15.45 9.78
C MET A 128 0.80 -16.72 10.17
N MET A 129 1.99 -16.57 10.75
CA MET A 129 2.80 -17.69 11.24
C MET A 129 2.14 -18.39 12.44
N ASP A 130 1.55 -17.61 13.35
CA ASP A 130 0.78 -18.14 14.46
C ASP A 130 -0.48 -18.86 13.96
N ALA A 131 -1.27 -18.23 13.09
CA ALA A 131 -2.48 -18.81 12.50
C ALA A 131 -2.19 -20.15 11.80
N VAL A 132 -1.16 -20.21 10.95
CA VAL A 132 -0.81 -21.46 10.27
C VAL A 132 -0.30 -22.53 11.24
N SER A 133 0.36 -22.14 12.34
CA SER A 133 0.81 -23.07 13.36
C SER A 133 -0.35 -23.78 14.06
N LEU A 134 -1.46 -23.07 14.24
CA LEU A 134 -2.72 -23.55 14.81
C LEU A 134 -3.60 -24.32 13.81
N GLY A 135 -3.21 -24.35 12.54
CA GLY A 135 -3.95 -25.05 11.48
C GLY A 135 -5.11 -24.25 10.89
N GLU A 136 -5.09 -22.92 11.04
CA GLU A 136 -6.08 -22.03 10.41
C GLU A 136 -5.96 -22.01 8.88
N ASP A 137 -7.06 -21.69 8.21
CA ASP A 137 -7.09 -21.58 6.75
C ASP A 137 -6.51 -20.24 6.29
N MET A 138 -5.26 -20.28 5.83
CA MET A 138 -4.56 -19.09 5.35
C MET A 138 -5.24 -18.40 4.16
N SER A 139 -6.13 -19.09 3.42
CA SER A 139 -6.89 -18.45 2.34
C SER A 139 -7.96 -17.47 2.85
N LEU A 140 -8.41 -17.66 4.10
CA LEU A 140 -9.41 -16.81 4.76
C LEU A 140 -8.78 -15.69 5.60
N PHE A 141 -7.53 -15.86 6.04
CA PHE A 141 -6.83 -14.91 6.91
C PHE A 141 -6.96 -13.45 6.45
N CYS A 142 -6.65 -13.18 5.18
CA CYS A 142 -6.68 -11.81 4.64
C CYS A 142 -8.07 -11.16 4.67
N LYS A 143 -9.12 -11.98 4.58
CA LYS A 143 -10.51 -11.53 4.69
C LYS A 143 -10.89 -11.26 6.14
N GLU A 144 -10.50 -12.15 7.04
CA GLU A 144 -10.79 -12.04 8.48
C GLU A 144 -10.08 -10.84 9.12
N GLN A 145 -8.83 -10.59 8.72
CA GLN A 145 -8.07 -9.40 9.12
C GLN A 145 -8.48 -8.12 8.37
N LYS A 146 -9.52 -8.19 7.51
CA LYS A 146 -10.05 -7.06 6.74
C LYS A 146 -9.03 -6.35 5.85
N ILE A 147 -7.96 -7.05 5.47
CA ILE A 147 -6.94 -6.56 4.53
C ILE A 147 -7.46 -6.70 3.09
N CYS A 148 -8.25 -7.75 2.84
CA CYS A 148 -8.98 -7.92 1.60
C CYS A 148 -10.48 -7.63 1.82
N PRO A 149 -10.93 -6.37 1.63
CA PRO A 149 -12.34 -6.02 1.76
C PRO A 149 -13.19 -6.50 0.58
N LEU A 150 -12.55 -6.91 -0.52
CA LEU A 150 -13.22 -7.45 -1.70
C LEU A 150 -13.47 -8.95 -1.52
N ASP A 151 -14.69 -9.37 -1.80
CA ASP A 151 -14.96 -10.77 -2.11
C ASP A 151 -14.26 -11.15 -3.43
N MET A 152 -14.01 -12.45 -3.64
CA MET A 152 -13.40 -12.96 -4.88
C MET A 152 -14.12 -12.45 -6.14
N ASP A 153 -15.44 -12.26 -6.06
CA ASP A 153 -16.26 -11.70 -7.14
C ASP A 153 -15.97 -10.21 -7.38
N GLY A 154 -15.80 -9.41 -6.31
CA GLY A 154 -15.35 -8.02 -6.40
C GLY A 154 -13.94 -7.87 -6.98
N MET A 155 -13.05 -8.81 -6.68
CA MET A 155 -11.68 -8.82 -7.22
C MET A 155 -11.65 -9.20 -8.72
N LEU A 156 -12.49 -10.16 -9.14
CA LEU A 156 -12.67 -10.51 -10.57
C LEU A 156 -13.22 -9.33 -11.37
N LYS A 157 -14.27 -8.66 -10.87
CA LYS A 157 -14.84 -7.47 -11.51
C LYS A 157 -13.84 -6.32 -11.63
N LEU A 158 -12.95 -6.16 -10.65
CA LEU A 158 -11.89 -5.16 -10.72
C LEU A 158 -10.85 -5.52 -11.79
N ALA A 159 -10.47 -6.79 -11.88
CA ALA A 159 -9.55 -7.29 -12.91
C ALA A 159 -10.13 -7.11 -14.32
N GLU A 160 -11.43 -7.39 -14.51
CA GLU A 160 -12.14 -7.16 -15.77
C GLU A 160 -12.12 -5.68 -16.16
N LYS A 161 -12.47 -4.77 -15.24
CA LYS A 161 -12.42 -3.32 -15.51
C LYS A 161 -11.02 -2.82 -15.85
N MET A 162 -9.99 -3.32 -15.17
CA MET A 162 -8.61 -2.95 -15.51
C MET A 162 -8.20 -3.45 -16.88
N ALA A 163 -8.62 -4.66 -17.28
CA ALA A 163 -8.37 -5.19 -18.61
C ALA A 163 -9.07 -4.36 -19.70
N GLU A 164 -10.30 -3.92 -19.46
CA GLU A 164 -11.05 -3.03 -20.36
C GLU A 164 -10.34 -1.67 -20.54
N ILE A 165 -9.91 -1.04 -19.46
CA ILE A 165 -9.18 0.24 -19.50
C ILE A 165 -7.89 0.11 -20.32
N GLN A 166 -7.10 -0.93 -20.09
CA GLN A 166 -5.89 -1.17 -20.88
C GLN A 166 -6.19 -1.38 -22.37
N ALA A 167 -7.30 -2.04 -22.70
CA ALA A 167 -7.72 -2.25 -24.08
C ALA A 167 -8.15 -0.93 -24.74
N GLU A 168 -8.85 -0.05 -24.02
CA GLU A 168 -9.24 1.27 -24.50
C GLU A 168 -8.04 2.20 -24.70
N GLU A 169 -7.08 2.23 -23.78
CA GLU A 169 -5.86 3.03 -23.94
C GLU A 169 -5.02 2.56 -25.13
N LYS A 170 -4.93 1.24 -25.35
CA LYS A 170 -4.26 0.69 -26.55
C LYS A 170 -4.98 1.08 -27.84
N LYS A 171 -6.32 1.10 -27.85
CA LYS A 171 -7.11 1.57 -29.01
C LYS A 171 -6.85 3.04 -29.31
N LYS A 172 -6.92 3.90 -28.28
CA LYS A 172 -6.69 5.35 -28.41
C LYS A 172 -5.27 5.67 -28.92
N LYS A 173 -4.24 4.93 -28.46
CA LYS A 173 -2.88 5.09 -28.98
C LYS A 173 -2.76 4.71 -30.46
N LYS A 174 -3.40 3.62 -30.90
CA LYS A 174 -3.40 3.21 -32.31
C LYS A 174 -4.12 4.21 -33.23
N GLU A 175 -5.17 4.86 -32.75
CA GLU A 175 -5.87 5.90 -33.52
C GLU A 175 -5.10 7.23 -33.59
N GLN A 176 -4.18 7.49 -32.65
CA GLN A 176 -3.33 8.69 -32.67
C GLN A 176 -2.04 8.53 -33.49
N GLU A 177 -1.68 7.30 -33.84
CA GLU A 177 -0.53 6.97 -34.69
C GLU A 177 -0.89 6.81 -36.18
N LEU A 178 -2.17 6.98 -36.53
CA LEU A 178 -2.75 6.93 -37.88
C LEU A 178 -3.12 8.33 -38.37
#